data_AF-X0YJ74-F1
#
_entry.id   AF-X0YJ74-F1
#
_cell.length_a   1.000
_cell.length_b   1.000
_cell.length_c   1.000
_cell.angle_alpha   90.00
_cell.angle_beta   90.00
_cell.angle_gamma   90.00
#
_symmetry.space_group_name_H-M   'P 1'
#
loop_
_entity.id
_entity.type
_entity.pdbx_description
1 polymer ?
#
loop_
_entity_poly.entity_id
_entity_poly.type
_entity_poly.pdbx_seq_one_letter_code
_entity_poly.pdbx_strand_id
1 'polypeptide(L)'
;MRIPGTHGELDARLDLPSGTPRDYALFAHCFTCSKDTVAASRVSRALAARGIAVLRFDFTGLGGSDGEFANTNFSSNTEDLIKAVE
;
A
#
# COMPACT_ATOMS: atom_id res chain seq x y z
N MET A 1 -2.50 9.24 -2.41
CA MET A 1 -3.75 9.09 -3.19
C MET A 1 -4.69 8.26 -2.35
N ARG A 2 -6.00 8.39 -2.52
CA ARG A 2 -6.97 7.63 -1.73
C ARG A 2 -7.51 6.46 -2.55
N ILE A 3 -7.58 5.29 -1.93
CA ILE A 3 -8.16 4.08 -2.53
C ILE A 3 -9.19 3.47 -1.56
N PRO A 4 -10.17 2.69 -2.03
CA PRO A 4 -11.13 2.02 -1.15
C PRO A 4 -10.44 1.06 -0.17
N GLY A 5 -10.89 1.05 1.08
CA GLY A 5 -10.43 0.15 2.14
C GLY A 5 -11.58 -0.49 2.91
N THR A 6 -11.25 -1.28 3.93
CA THR A 6 -12.22 -2.04 4.74
C THR A 6 -13.09 -1.12 5.60
N HIS A 7 -12.50 -0.11 6.24
CA HIS A 7 -13.21 0.83 7.13
C HIS A 7 -13.10 2.30 6.70
N GLY A 8 -12.99 2.56 5.40
CA GLY A 8 -12.87 3.91 4.85
C GLY A 8 -11.91 3.92 3.67
N GLU A 9 -11.25 5.06 3.44
CA GLU A 9 -10.22 5.16 2.41
C GLU A 9 -8.83 4.87 2.97
N LEU A 10 -7.99 4.23 2.16
CA LEU A 10 -6.58 3.99 2.46
C LEU A 10 -5.71 5.07 1.80
N ASP A 11 -4.72 5.59 2.53
CA ASP A 11 -3.69 6.44 1.94
C ASP A 11 -2.65 5.59 1.23
N ALA A 12 -2.60 5.72 -0.09
CA ALA A 12 -1.76 4.95 -0.97
C ALA A 12 -0.80 5.83 -1.78
N ARG A 13 0.28 5.20 -2.26
CA ARG A 13 1.26 5.79 -3.16
C ARG A 13 1.58 4.79 -4.26
N LEU A 14 1.52 5.26 -5.50
CA LEU A 14 1.92 4.50 -6.67
C LEU A 14 3.26 5.03 -7.18
N ASP A 15 4.28 4.19 -7.13
CA ASP A 15 5.58 4.46 -7.72
C ASP A 15 5.59 3.87 -9.14
N LEU A 16 5.61 4.73 -10.15
CA LEU A 16 5.57 4.35 -11.57
C LEU A 16 6.98 4.28 -12.18
N PRO A 17 7.23 3.34 -13.12
CA PRO A 17 8.44 3.32 -13.93
C PRO A 17 8.48 4.50 -14.92
N SER A 18 9.66 4.75 -15.51
CA SER A 18 9.76 5.62 -16.68
C SER A 18 9.20 4.90 -17.91
N GLY A 19 7.97 5.27 -18.31
CA GLY A 19 7.25 4.66 -19.43
C GLY A 19 6.17 3.69 -18.97
N THR A 20 5.69 2.86 -19.89
CA THR A 20 4.62 1.89 -19.61
C THR A 20 5.10 0.80 -18.65
N PRO A 21 4.38 0.52 -17.55
CA PRO A 21 4.71 -0.59 -16.66
C PRO A 21 4.66 -1.93 -17.39
N ARG A 22 5.70 -2.75 -17.18
CA ARG A 22 5.71 -4.15 -17.65
C ARG A 22 4.89 -5.04 -16.72
N ASP A 23 4.99 -4.78 -15.42
CA ASP A 23 4.34 -5.54 -14.36
C ASP A 23 3.87 -4.59 -13.24
N TYR A 24 3.02 -5.09 -12.35
CA TYR A 24 2.55 -4.39 -11.16
C TYR A 24 2.84 -5.22 -9.91
N ALA A 25 3.14 -4.54 -8.80
CA ALA A 25 3.33 -5.16 -7.51
C ALA A 25 2.61 -4.37 -6.40
N LEU A 26 2.11 -5.08 -5.40
CA LEU A 26 1.60 -4.52 -4.17
C LEU A 26 2.62 -4.70 -3.05
N PHE A 27 2.96 -3.63 -2.35
CA PHE A 27 3.82 -3.70 -1.16
C PHE A 27 2.95 -3.55 0.10
N ALA A 28 2.83 -4.65 0.85
CA ALA A 28 2.22 -4.68 2.17
C ALA A 28 3.30 -4.51 3.24
N HIS A 29 3.17 -3.52 4.12
CA HIS A 29 4.14 -3.31 5.20
C HIS A 29 3.83 -4.17 6.44
N CYS A 30 4.78 -4.23 7.37
CA CYS A 30 4.66 -4.94 8.64
C CYS A 30 3.64 -4.32 9.61
N PHE A 31 3.29 -5.07 10.66
CA PHE A 31 2.45 -4.58 11.76
C PHE A 31 3.01 -3.27 12.35
N THR A 32 2.12 -2.28 12.53
CA THR A 32 2.41 -0.91 13.01
C THR A 32 3.44 -0.11 12.22
N CYS A 33 3.92 -0.63 11.09
CA CYS A 33 4.75 0.10 10.15
C CYS A 33 3.89 1.08 9.32
N SER A 34 4.53 1.75 8.37
CA SER A 34 3.85 2.61 7.40
C SER A 34 4.35 2.32 5.99
N LYS A 35 3.55 2.67 4.98
CA LYS A 35 3.98 2.72 3.59
C LYS A 35 5.29 3.47 3.44
N ASP A 36 5.52 4.55 4.20
CA ASP A 36 6.67 5.45 4.00
C ASP A 36 7.95 5.07 4.74
N THR A 37 8.04 3.83 5.25
CA THR A 37 9.33 3.32 5.77
C THR A 37 10.43 3.39 4.69
N VAL A 38 11.67 3.63 5.13
CA VAL A 38 12.83 3.71 4.22
C VAL A 38 12.97 2.44 3.38
N ALA A 39 12.71 1.27 3.97
CA ALA A 39 12.74 -0.01 3.26
C ALA A 39 11.67 -0.07 2.17
N ALA A 40 10.41 0.22 2.49
CA ALA A 40 9.31 0.22 1.52
C ALA A 40 9.57 1.19 0.38
N SER A 41 9.99 2.42 0.67
CA SER A 41 10.30 3.42 -0.36
C SER A 41 11.45 2.98 -1.27
N ARG A 42 12.52 2.39 -0.72
CA ARG A 42 13.68 1.94 -1.50
C ARG A 42 13.34 0.74 -2.38
N VAL A 43 12.61 -0.25 -1.83
CA VAL A 43 12.18 -1.44 -2.60
C VAL A 43 11.28 -1.02 -3.76
N SER A 44 10.26 -0.19 -3.51
CA SER A 44 9.35 0.25 -4.56
C SER A 44 10.04 1.05 -5.66
N ARG A 45 10.92 1.99 -5.31
CA ARG A 45 11.69 2.74 -6.32
C ARG A 45 12.62 1.83 -7.13
N ALA A 46 13.24 0.84 -6.48
CA ALA A 46 14.13 -0.10 -7.16
C ALA A 46 13.37 -1.02 -8.13
N LEU A 47 12.14 -1.40 -7.81
CA LEU A 47 11.25 -2.16 -8.69
C LEU A 47 10.71 -1.29 -9.84
N ALA A 48 10.31 -0.06 -9.55
CA ALA A 48 9.90 0.92 -10.57
C ALA A 48 11.02 1.21 -11.57
N ALA A 49 12.27 1.35 -11.12
CA ALA A 49 13.42 1.49 -12.02
C ALA A 49 13.65 0.27 -12.93
N ARG A 50 13.06 -0.88 -12.60
CA ARG A 50 13.11 -2.13 -13.40
C ARG A 50 11.84 -2.38 -14.22
N GLY A 51 10.95 -1.39 -14.32
CA GLY A 51 9.73 -1.46 -15.11
C GLY A 51 8.49 -1.99 -14.37
N ILE A 52 8.57 -2.17 -13.04
CA ILE A 52 7.47 -2.72 -12.24
C ILE A 52 6.81 -1.58 -11.45
N ALA A 53 5.56 -1.23 -11.76
CA ALA A 53 4.82 -0.24 -10.98
C ALA A 53 4.48 -0.81 -9.61
N VAL A 54 4.65 -0.03 -8.55
CA VAL A 54 4.43 -0.51 -7.18
C VAL A 54 3.43 0.35 -6.45
N LEU A 55 2.32 -0.25 -6.04
CA LEU A 55 1.36 0.35 -5.13
C LEU A 55 1.77 0.01 -3.68
N ARG A 56 1.82 1.02 -2.82
CA ARG A 56 1.94 0.84 -1.36
C ARG A 56 0.87 1.64 -0.68
N PHE A 57 0.37 1.17 0.46
CA PHE A 57 -0.66 1.86 1.22
C PHE A 57 -0.43 1.66 2.71
N ASP A 58 -0.98 2.56 3.53
CA ASP A 58 -1.11 2.31 4.97
C ASP A 58 -2.37 1.47 5.20
N PHE A 59 -2.29 0.39 6.00
CA PHE A 59 -3.49 -0.35 6.39
C PHE A 59 -4.48 0.54 7.15
N THR A 60 -5.75 0.13 7.17
CA THR A 60 -6.79 0.77 7.98
C THR A 60 -6.28 1.08 9.40
N GLY A 61 -6.55 2.29 9.91
CA GLY A 61 -6.15 2.72 11.25
C GLY A 61 -4.65 2.98 11.44
N LEU A 62 -3.83 2.90 10.38
CA LEU A 62 -2.41 3.23 10.40
C LEU A 62 -2.10 4.40 9.47
N GLY A 63 -1.07 5.17 9.84
CA GLY A 63 -0.52 6.23 9.01
C GLY A 63 -1.57 7.24 8.56
N GLY A 64 -1.73 7.40 7.25
CA GLY A 64 -2.71 8.31 6.65
C GLY A 64 -4.08 7.70 6.37
N SER A 65 -4.30 6.40 6.62
CA SER A 65 -5.53 5.71 6.30
C SER A 65 -6.63 5.92 7.34
N ASP A 66 -7.88 5.84 6.88
CA ASP A 66 -9.05 5.95 7.76
C ASP A 66 -9.18 4.76 8.71
N GLY A 67 -10.08 4.90 9.68
CA GLY A 67 -10.41 3.88 10.67
C GLY A 67 -9.59 4.01 11.96
N GLU A 68 -9.90 3.14 12.92
CA GLU A 68 -9.19 3.08 14.20
C GLU A 68 -8.43 1.77 14.29
N PHE A 69 -7.13 1.85 14.58
CA PHE A 69 -6.27 0.67 14.74
C PHE A 69 -6.83 -0.38 15.69
N ALA A 70 -7.48 0.05 16.78
CA ALA A 70 -8.09 -0.82 17.79
C ALA A 70 -9.19 -1.72 17.22
N ASN A 71 -9.82 -1.34 16.10
CA ASN A 71 -10.87 -2.10 15.44
C ASN A 71 -10.34 -2.99 14.30
N THR A 72 -9.03 -2.97 14.03
CA THR A 72 -8.42 -3.79 12.98
C THR A 72 -8.04 -5.17 13.47
N ASN A 73 -8.06 -6.13 12.56
CA ASN A 73 -7.66 -7.51 12.81
C ASN A 73 -7.05 -8.13 11.55
N PHE A 74 -6.65 -9.40 11.62
CA PHE A 74 -6.02 -10.08 10.50
C PHE A 74 -6.94 -10.16 9.26
N SER A 75 -8.24 -10.35 9.45
CA SER A 75 -9.21 -10.41 8.36
C SER A 75 -9.38 -9.05 7.70
N SER A 76 -9.53 -7.96 8.47
CA SER A 76 -9.64 -6.61 7.91
C SER A 76 -8.38 -6.20 7.12
N ASN A 77 -7.20 -6.62 7.59
CA ASN A 77 -5.96 -6.38 6.85
C ASN A 77 -5.90 -7.18 5.54
N THR A 78 -6.42 -8.40 5.54
CA THR A 78 -6.50 -9.22 4.32
C THR A 78 -7.50 -8.63 3.32
N GLU A 79 -8.63 -8.11 3.80
CA GLU A 79 -9.62 -7.40 2.99
C GLU A 79 -9.04 -6.11 2.39
N ASP A 80 -8.24 -5.35 3.13
CA ASP A 80 -7.52 -4.18 2.60
C ASP A 80 -6.59 -4.56 1.43
N LEU A 81 -5.90 -5.71 1.52
CA LEU A 81 -5.03 -6.19 0.43
C LEU A 81 -5.83 -6.53 -0.83
N ILE A 82 -6.99 -7.16 -0.67
CA ILE A 82 -7.87 -7.51 -1.79
C ILE A 82 -8.40 -6.24 -2.45
N LYS A 83 -8.93 -5.29 -1.66
CA LYS A 83 -9.45 -4.01 -2.18
C LYS A 83 -8.39 -3.17 -2.87
N ALA A 84 -7.13 -3.27 -2.44
CA ALA A 84 -6.03 -2.53 -3.07
C ALA A 84 -5.65 -3.06 -4.47
N VAL A 85 -6.14 -4.23 -4.88
CA VAL A 85 -5.85 -4.85 -6.20
C VAL A 85 -7.07 -5.01 -7.10
N GLU A 86 -8.25 -4.56 -6.65
CA GLU A 86 -9.49 -4.48 -7.44
C GLU A 86 -9.56 -3.18 -8.25
#